data_AF-A0A6N8EJT4-F1
#
_entry.id   AF-A0A6N8EJT4-F1
#
_cell.length_a   1.000
_cell.length_b   1.000
_cell.length_c   1.000
_cell.angle_alpha   90.00
_cell.angle_beta   90.00
_cell.angle_gamma   90.00
#
_symmetry.space_group_name_H-M   'P 1'
#
loop_
_entity.id
_entity.type
_entity.pdbx_description
1 polymer ?
#
loop_
_entity_poly.entity_id
_entity_poly.type
_entity_poly.pdbx_seq_one_letter_code
_entity_poly.pdbx_strand_id
1 'polypeptide(L)'
;MIHAHTTIAPRLGVPQTGTPLHMNWAAHLSLLLGLCEEYQSSAIGVINLRAAMRHEPDLAAVLRPSLAEMWHAHRSLRREVRGMLDDLAGVIEDME
;
A
#
# COMPACT_ATOMS: atom_id res chain seq x y z
N MET A 1 22.03 -7.78 23.39
CA MET A 1 20.63 -7.27 23.34
C MET A 1 20.72 -5.76 23.47
N ILE A 2 20.71 -4.96 22.41
CA ILE A 2 19.70 -4.82 21.35
C ILE A 2 20.42 -4.54 20.02
N HIS A 3 20.12 -5.28 18.95
CA HIS A 3 20.53 -4.91 17.59
C HIS A 3 19.45 -4.03 16.97
N ALA A 4 19.74 -2.73 16.82
CA ALA A 4 18.94 -1.83 16.03
C ALA A 4 19.21 -2.12 14.54
N HIS A 5 18.23 -2.71 13.85
CA HIS A 5 18.22 -2.76 12.39
C HIS A 5 17.69 -1.42 11.87
N THR A 6 18.59 -0.47 11.65
CA THR A 6 18.37 0.68 10.79
C THR A 6 18.22 0.19 9.36
N THR A 7 16.97 0.09 8.90
CA THR A 7 16.69 -0.12 7.47
C THR A 7 16.96 1.19 6.76
N ILE A 8 18.13 1.27 6.13
CA ILE A 8 18.53 2.36 5.27
C ILE A 8 17.63 2.30 4.03
N ALA A 9 16.75 3.28 3.87
CA ALA A 9 16.01 3.52 2.65
C ALA A 9 16.99 3.78 1.48
N PRO A 10 16.85 3.13 0.31
CA PRO A 10 17.60 3.53 -0.86
C PRO A 10 16.91 4.75 -1.48
N ARG A 11 17.47 5.94 -1.21
CA ARG A 11 17.30 7.10 -2.11
C ARG A 11 18.12 6.84 -3.37
N LEU A 12 17.50 6.39 -4.45
CA LEU A 12 18.14 6.39 -5.77
C LEU A 12 17.14 6.74 -6.87
N GLY A 13 17.38 7.89 -7.49
CA GLY A 13 17.23 8.11 -8.93
C GLY A 13 15.81 8.19 -9.50
N VAL A 14 15.41 9.40 -9.87
CA VAL A 14 14.40 9.67 -10.90
C VAL A 14 14.63 8.72 -12.10
N PRO A 15 13.64 7.93 -12.57
CA PRO A 15 13.77 7.25 -13.85
C PRO A 15 13.60 8.29 -14.95
N GLN A 16 14.66 8.44 -15.74
CA GLN A 16 14.63 9.15 -17.01
C GLN A 16 13.54 8.56 -17.90
N THR A 17 12.89 9.44 -18.64
CA THR A 17 11.98 9.16 -19.75
C THR A 17 12.61 8.14 -20.72
N GLY A 18 12.32 6.87 -20.50
CA GLY A 18 12.65 5.78 -21.39
C GLY A 18 11.42 5.39 -22.20
N THR A 19 11.60 5.23 -23.50
CA THR A 19 10.64 4.61 -24.42
C THR A 19 10.05 3.31 -23.86
N PRO A 20 8.83 2.90 -24.28
CA PRO A 20 8.07 1.76 -23.72
C PRO A 20 8.81 0.41 -23.73
N LEU A 21 9.92 0.28 -24.46
CA LEU A 21 10.75 -0.92 -24.57
C LEU A 21 11.61 -1.26 -23.35
N HIS A 22 11.66 -0.41 -22.31
CA HIS A 22 12.55 -0.64 -21.16
C HIS A 22 11.81 -0.74 -19.81
N MET A 23 10.55 -1.19 -19.82
CA MET A 23 9.82 -1.43 -18.58
C MET A 23 10.41 -2.64 -17.83
N ASN A 24 10.94 -2.40 -16.63
CA ASN A 24 11.35 -3.47 -15.73
C ASN A 24 10.10 -4.10 -15.10
N TRP A 25 9.46 -5.01 -15.83
CA TRP A 25 8.25 -5.71 -15.41
C TRP A 25 8.41 -6.39 -14.05
N ALA A 26 9.56 -7.01 -13.79
CA ALA A 26 9.81 -7.67 -12.52
C ALA A 26 9.76 -6.68 -11.33
N ALA A 27 10.34 -5.50 -11.48
CA ALA A 27 10.28 -4.46 -10.45
C ALA A 27 8.85 -3.94 -10.23
N HIS A 28 8.12 -3.67 -11.30
CA HIS A 28 6.74 -3.18 -11.20
C HIS A 28 5.81 -4.22 -10.59
N LEU A 29 5.89 -5.48 -11.02
CA LEU A 29 5.08 -6.56 -10.45
C LEU A 29 5.44 -6.83 -8.98
N SER A 30 6.72 -6.68 -8.60
CA SER A 30 7.15 -6.79 -7.20
C SER A 30 6.57 -5.66 -6.35
N LEU A 31 6.58 -4.42 -6.86
CA LEU A 31 5.98 -3.27 -6.18
C LEU A 31 4.45 -3.46 -6.04
N LEU A 32 3.78 -3.89 -7.11
CA LEU A 32 2.34 -4.18 -7.08
C LEU A 32 1.98 -5.25 -6.05
N LEU A 33 2.78 -6.32 -5.98
CA LEU A 33 2.59 -7.37 -4.98
C LEU A 33 2.69 -6.80 -3.56
N GLY A 34 3.74 -6.02 -3.26
CA GLY A 34 3.89 -5.37 -1.95
C GLY A 34 2.72 -4.44 -1.60
N LEU A 35 2.26 -3.62 -2.56
CA LEU A 35 1.08 -2.77 -2.37
C LEU A 35 -0.20 -3.59 -2.10
N CYS A 36 -0.35 -4.73 -2.77
CA CYS A 36 -1.49 -5.63 -2.54
C CYS A 36 -1.43 -6.27 -1.15
N GLU A 37 -0.26 -6.70 -0.70
CA GLU A 37 -0.05 -7.24 0.64
C GLU A 37 -0.35 -6.19 1.73
N GLU A 38 0.14 -4.96 1.56
CA GLU A 38 -0.17 -3.84 2.45
C GLU A 38 -1.65 -3.50 2.45
N TYR A 39 -2.29 -3.46 1.28
CA TYR A 39 -3.73 -3.21 1.15
C TYR A 39 -4.57 -4.27 1.89
N GLN A 40 -4.23 -5.54 1.74
CA GLN A 40 -4.90 -6.66 2.43
C GLN A 40 -4.67 -6.60 3.94
N SER A 41 -3.43 -6.37 4.37
CA SER A 41 -3.08 -6.22 5.79
C SER A 41 -3.85 -5.05 6.43
N SER A 42 -3.94 -3.92 5.74
CA SER A 42 -4.71 -2.76 6.17
C SER A 42 -6.21 -3.07 6.32
N ALA A 43 -6.78 -3.84 5.39
CA ALA A 43 -8.19 -4.27 5.47
C ALA A 43 -8.46 -5.09 6.74
N ILE A 44 -7.57 -6.04 7.05
CA ILE A 44 -7.65 -6.87 8.26
C ILE A 44 -7.53 -5.99 9.51
N GLY A 45 -6.57 -5.06 9.53
CA GLY A 45 -6.38 -4.14 10.66
C GLY A 45 -7.63 -3.30 10.94
N VAL A 46 -8.25 -2.76 9.90
CA VAL A 46 -9.52 -2.00 10.00
C VAL A 46 -10.65 -2.86 10.55
N ILE A 47 -10.79 -4.10 10.07
CA ILE A 47 -11.81 -5.04 10.55
C ILE A 47 -11.60 -5.34 12.03
N ASN A 48 -10.36 -5.63 12.43
CA ASN A 48 -10.00 -5.95 13.81
C ASN A 48 -10.26 -4.77 14.75
N LEU A 49 -9.87 -3.56 14.36
CA LEU A 49 -10.12 -2.37 15.18
C LEU A 49 -11.61 -2.10 15.34
N ARG A 50 -12.39 -2.26 14.26
CA ARG A 50 -13.86 -2.13 14.31
C ARG A 50 -14.50 -3.21 15.19
N ALA A 51 -13.97 -4.43 15.18
CA ALA A 51 -14.41 -5.50 16.07
C ALA A 51 -14.09 -5.16 17.54
N ALA A 52 -12.87 -4.74 17.84
CA ALA A 52 -12.46 -4.33 19.19
C ALA A 52 -13.35 -3.20 19.73
N MET A 53 -13.65 -2.18 18.93
CA MET A 53 -14.54 -1.09 19.31
C MET A 53 -16.00 -1.51 19.56
N ARG A 54 -16.46 -2.63 18.97
CA ARG A 54 -17.79 -3.18 19.26
C ARG A 54 -17.81 -3.98 20.56
N HIS A 55 -16.70 -4.64 20.89
CA HIS A 55 -16.56 -5.40 22.12
C HIS A 55 -16.32 -4.51 23.34
N GLU A 56 -15.61 -3.39 23.16
CA GLU A 56 -15.26 -2.46 24.25
C GLU A 56 -15.79 -1.04 23.95
N PRO A 57 -17.06 -0.74 24.29
CA PRO A 57 -17.70 0.54 23.97
C PRO A 57 -17.04 1.75 24.63
N ASP A 58 -16.54 1.57 25.85
CA ASP A 58 -15.86 2.63 26.62
C ASP A 58 -14.56 3.06 25.92
N LEU A 59 -13.88 2.11 25.28
CA LEU A 59 -12.67 2.36 24.51
C LEU A 59 -12.97 2.89 23.10
N ALA A 60 -14.21 2.72 22.61
CA ALA A 60 -14.58 3.13 21.26
C ALA A 60 -14.45 4.63 21.03
N ALA A 61 -14.71 5.47 22.04
CA ALA A 61 -14.51 6.92 21.92
C ALA A 61 -13.03 7.28 21.68
N VAL A 62 -12.12 6.57 22.35
CA VAL A 62 -10.67 6.76 22.25
C VAL A 62 -10.11 6.21 20.93
N LEU A 63 -10.65 5.09 20.45
CA LEU A 63 -10.17 4.41 19.24
C LEU A 63 -10.77 4.94 17.93
N ARG A 64 -11.85 5.72 18.00
CA ARG A 64 -12.54 6.26 16.81
C ARG A 64 -11.63 7.11 15.91
N PRO A 65 -10.73 7.97 16.42
CA PRO A 65 -9.73 8.66 15.60
C PRO A 65 -8.79 7.68 14.87
N SER A 66 -8.25 6.69 15.57
CA SER A 66 -7.37 5.66 14.96
C SER A 66 -8.09 4.86 13.87
N LEU A 67 -9.38 4.56 14.05
CA LEU A 67 -10.17 3.90 13.02
C LEU A 67 -10.34 4.79 11.78
N ALA A 68 -10.54 6.09 11.97
CA ALA A 68 -10.64 7.03 10.86
C ALA A 68 -9.31 7.15 10.09
N GLU A 69 -8.19 7.21 10.80
CA GLU A 69 -6.84 7.23 10.22
C GLU A 69 -6.53 5.95 9.44
N MET A 70 -6.78 4.77 10.05
CA MET A 70 -6.60 3.48 9.36
C MET A 70 -7.51 3.37 8.14
N TRP A 71 -8.76 3.83 8.22
CA TRP A 71 -9.67 3.84 7.07
C TRP A 71 -9.20 4.80 5.97
N HIS A 72 -8.56 5.91 6.33
CA HIS A 72 -7.96 6.83 5.37
C HIS A 72 -6.75 6.19 4.68
N ALA A 73 -5.84 5.58 5.45
CA ALA A 73 -4.68 4.86 4.93
C ALA A 73 -5.10 3.71 4.01
N HIS A 74 -6.08 2.89 4.42
CA HIS A 74 -6.64 1.82 3.59
C HIS A 74 -7.18 2.33 2.25
N ARG A 75 -7.88 3.48 2.26
CA ARG A 75 -8.38 4.09 1.02
C ARG A 75 -7.27 4.67 0.15
N SER A 76 -6.17 5.16 0.74
CA SER A 76 -4.98 5.57 -0.02
C SER A 76 -4.37 4.38 -0.75
N LEU A 77 -4.08 3.30 -0.02
CA LEU A 77 -3.55 2.05 -0.59
C LEU A 77 -4.43 1.51 -1.72
N ARG A 78 -5.76 1.55 -1.56
CA ARG A 78 -6.68 1.15 -2.64
C ARG A 78 -6.49 1.96 -3.92
N ARG A 79 -6.26 3.28 -3.80
CA ARG A 79 -6.02 4.14 -4.96
C ARG A 79 -4.65 3.87 -5.57
N GLU A 80 -3.64 3.64 -4.75
CA GLU A 80 -2.28 3.32 -5.20
C GLU A 80 -2.24 1.99 -5.96
N VAL A 81 -2.84 0.93 -5.42
CA VAL A 81 -2.99 -0.36 -6.10
C VAL A 81 -3.72 -0.18 -7.44
N ARG A 82 -4.84 0.55 -7.43
CA ARG A 82 -5.62 0.79 -8.65
C ARG A 82 -4.83 1.58 -9.68
N GLY A 83 -4.18 2.66 -9.28
CA GLY A 83 -3.36 3.49 -10.19
C GLY A 83 -2.25 2.65 -10.83
N MET A 84 -1.58 1.81 -10.04
CA MET A 84 -0.55 0.93 -10.57
C MET A 84 -1.09 -0.13 -11.54
N LEU A 85 -2.28 -0.68 -11.29
CA LEU A 85 -2.94 -1.60 -12.22
C LEU A 85 -3.35 -0.90 -13.51
N ASP A 86 -3.91 0.31 -13.41
CA ASP A 86 -4.33 1.12 -14.57
C ASP A 86 -3.08 1.49 -15.42
N ASP A 87 -1.96 1.86 -14.78
CA ASP A 87 -0.68 2.14 -15.47
C ASP A 87 -0.13 0.89 -16.19
N LEU A 88 -0.15 -0.27 -15.55
CA LEU A 88 0.30 -1.52 -16.16
C LEU A 88 -0.60 -1.95 -17.32
N ALA A 89 -1.91 -1.77 -17.20
CA ALA A 89 -2.87 -2.06 -18.27
C ALA A 89 -2.61 -1.18 -19.49
N GLY A 90 -2.38 0.13 -19.30
CA GLY A 90 -2.04 1.04 -20.40
C GLY A 90 -0.78 0.63 -21.15
N VAL A 91 0.26 0.17 -20.44
CA VAL A 91 1.47 -0.33 -21.11
C VAL A 91 1.22 -1.60 -21.91
N ILE A 92 0.37 -2.52 -21.40
CA ILE A 92 0.03 -3.73 -22.14
C ILE A 92 -0.74 -3.38 -23.41
N GLU A 93 -1.72 -2.46 -23.33
CA GLU A 93 -2.50 -1.99 -24.49
C GLU A 93 -1.59 -1.31 -25.54
N ASP A 94 -0.59 -0.53 -25.12
CA ASP A 94 0.38 0.12 -26.01
C ASP A 94 1.33 -0.87 -26.72
N MET A 95 1.39 -2.13 -26.25
CA MET A 95 2.24 -3.19 -26.84
C MET A 95 1.50 -4.07 -27.87
N GLU A 96 0.16 -4.02 -27.92
CA GLU A 96 -0.69 -4.77 -28.85
C GLU A 96 -0.91 -4.03 -30.19
#